data_AF-A0A9Q0EZ60-F1
#
_entry.id   AF-A0A9Q0EZ60-F1
#
_cell.length_a   1.000
_cell.length_b   1.000
_cell.length_c   1.000
_cell.angle_alpha   90.00
_cell.angle_beta   90.00
_cell.angle_gamma   90.00
#
_symmetry.space_group_name_H-M   'P 1'
#
loop_
_entity.id
_entity.type
_entity.pdbx_description
1 polymer ?
#
loop_
_entity_poly.entity_id
_entity_poly.type
_entity_poly.pdbx_seq_one_letter_code
_entity_poly.pdbx_strand_id
1 'polypeptide(L)'
;MKTFGDTRIDLQLDEQRRSETTMHKKVKKNREILKRLIHCVIFLGKQELPFRGHDESRESANRGNYLELLTFLAKYDPDLHYHLSTSKVFIGTSSQIQNDLISAVAEVMDSGVKERFVKFEDVTGKKRAEDVAALALGFFEEHGCMDKLVAQCYDGAAVMASGLNGVQAKV
;
A
#
# COMPACT_ATOMS: atom_id res chain seq x y z
N MET A 1 -56.11 -27.41 17.24
CA MET A 1 -55.39 -26.54 18.20
C MET A 1 -53.92 -26.54 17.77
N LYS A 2 -53.43 -25.47 17.14
CA LYS A 2 -52.01 -25.38 16.71
C LYS A 2 -51.19 -25.07 17.96
N THR A 3 -50.36 -26.01 18.39
CA THR A 3 -49.40 -25.79 19.47
C THR A 3 -48.33 -24.81 18.99
N PHE A 4 -47.91 -23.91 19.87
CA PHE A 4 -46.80 -22.98 19.63
C PHE A 4 -45.52 -23.75 19.25
N GLY A 5 -44.61 -23.11 18.51
CA GLY A 5 -43.42 -23.73 17.93
C GLY A 5 -42.58 -24.54 18.94
N ASP A 6 -41.92 -25.58 18.44
CA ASP A 6 -41.23 -26.61 19.22
C ASP A 6 -40.10 -26.11 20.15
N THR A 7 -39.71 -24.84 20.03
CA THR A 7 -38.64 -24.23 20.84
C THR A 7 -39.17 -23.00 21.59
N ARG A 8 -38.83 -22.91 22.87
CA ARG A 8 -39.20 -21.73 23.68
C ARG A 8 -38.45 -20.49 23.18
N ILE A 9 -39.14 -19.36 23.11
CA ILE A 9 -38.63 -18.10 22.56
C ILE A 9 -37.45 -17.56 23.40
N ASP A 10 -37.47 -17.76 24.72
CA ASP A 10 -36.38 -17.38 25.63
C ASP A 10 -35.05 -18.08 25.28
N LEU A 11 -35.10 -19.38 24.99
CA LEU A 11 -33.92 -20.14 24.56
C LEU A 11 -33.38 -19.65 23.20
N GLN A 12 -34.27 -19.37 22.25
CA GLN A 12 -33.88 -18.85 20.94
C GLN A 12 -33.23 -17.46 21.04
N LEU A 13 -33.77 -16.59 21.90
CA LEU A 13 -33.20 -15.26 22.14
C LEU A 13 -31.81 -15.33 22.80
N ASP A 14 -31.62 -16.25 23.75
CA ASP A 14 -30.32 -16.47 24.38
C ASP A 14 -29.28 -17.07 23.43
N GLU A 15 -29.68 -18.01 22.56
CA GLU A 15 -28.81 -18.56 21.51
C GLU A 15 -28.41 -17.49 20.49
N GLN A 16 -29.36 -16.67 20.03
CA GLN A 16 -29.07 -15.55 19.14
C GLN A 16 -28.08 -14.58 19.77
N ARG A 17 -28.31 -14.16 21.02
CA ARG A 17 -27.41 -13.24 21.73
C ARG A 17 -25.99 -13.82 21.89
N ARG A 18 -25.88 -15.12 22.18
CA ARG A 18 -24.57 -15.81 22.24
C ARG A 18 -23.89 -15.83 20.87
N SER A 19 -24.64 -16.17 19.82
CA SER A 19 -24.14 -16.18 18.44
C SER A 19 -23.60 -14.81 18.04
N GLU A 20 -24.37 -13.73 18.24
CA GLU A 20 -23.95 -12.35 17.98
C GLU A 20 -22.66 -12.00 18.72
N THR A 21 -22.60 -12.32 20.02
CA THR A 21 -21.40 -12.07 20.84
C THR A 21 -20.17 -12.81 20.31
N THR A 22 -20.32 -14.07 19.88
CA THR A 22 -19.22 -14.84 19.28
C THR A 22 -18.76 -14.27 17.94
N MET A 23 -19.70 -13.80 17.12
CA MET A 23 -19.40 -13.17 15.83
C MET A 23 -18.65 -11.85 16.03
N HIS A 24 -19.07 -10.99 16.96
CA HIS A 24 -18.35 -9.76 17.28
C HIS A 24 -16.92 -10.02 17.75
N LYS A 25 -16.70 -11.03 18.61
CA LYS A 25 -15.36 -11.44 19.03
C LYS A 25 -14.51 -11.91 17.85
N LYS A 26 -15.08 -12.68 16.92
CA LYS A 26 -14.40 -13.15 15.71
C LYS A 26 -14.01 -12.00 14.78
N VAL A 27 -14.91 -11.03 14.57
CA VAL A 27 -14.61 -9.83 13.77
C VAL A 27 -13.45 -9.04 14.37
N LYS A 28 -13.46 -8.83 15.70
CA LYS A 28 -12.35 -8.15 16.38
C LYS A 28 -11.03 -8.89 16.17
N LYS A 29 -10.99 -10.21 16.37
CA LYS A 29 -9.79 -11.02 16.15
C LYS A 29 -9.31 -10.93 14.70
N ASN A 30 -10.21 -11.02 13.72
CA ASN A 30 -9.86 -10.90 12.31
C ASN A 30 -9.27 -9.53 11.96
N ARG A 31 -9.78 -8.44 12.53
CA ARG A 31 -9.21 -7.09 12.35
C ARG A 31 -7.78 -7.00 12.90
N GLU A 32 -7.54 -7.57 14.07
CA GLU A 32 -6.20 -7.61 14.66
C GLU A 32 -5.22 -8.43 13.80
N ILE A 33 -5.67 -9.53 13.20
CA ILE A 33 -4.86 -10.28 12.24
C ILE A 33 -4.59 -9.46 10.98
N LEU A 34 -5.62 -8.87 10.39
CA LEU A 34 -5.50 -8.04 9.19
C LEU A 34 -4.48 -6.92 9.37
N LYS A 35 -4.45 -6.28 10.55
CA LYS A 35 -3.47 -5.26 10.90
C LYS A 35 -2.03 -5.77 10.79
N ARG A 36 -1.76 -7.01 11.22
CA ARG A 36 -0.43 -7.64 11.11
C ARG A 36 -0.05 -7.89 9.65
N LEU A 37 -0.99 -8.38 8.84
CA LEU A 37 -0.79 -8.60 7.41
C LEU A 37 -0.43 -7.28 6.70
N ILE A 38 -1.17 -6.20 7.00
CA ILE A 38 -0.91 -4.86 6.48
C ILE A 38 0.47 -4.36 6.90
N HIS A 39 0.87 -4.57 8.16
CA HIS A 39 2.21 -4.19 8.63
C HIS A 39 3.32 -4.92 7.87
N CYS A 40 3.15 -6.22 7.56
CA CYS A 40 4.10 -6.96 6.71
C CYS A 40 4.20 -6.34 5.32
N VAL A 41 3.06 -5.97 4.72
CA VAL A 41 3.03 -5.33 3.39
C VAL A 41 3.78 -4.00 3.41
N ILE A 42 3.49 -3.15 4.40
CA ILE A 42 4.16 -1.85 4.57
C ILE A 42 5.66 -2.05 4.80
N PHE A 43 6.06 -3.03 5.62
CA PHE A 43 7.47 -3.31 5.88
C PHE A 43 8.21 -3.68 4.59
N LEU A 44 7.69 -4.65 3.82
CA LEU A 44 8.33 -5.07 2.56
C LEU A 44 8.39 -3.93 1.54
N GLY A 45 7.31 -3.16 1.41
CA GLY A 45 7.28 -1.98 0.54
C GLY A 45 8.31 -0.93 0.92
N LYS A 46 8.47 -0.63 2.22
CA LYS A 46 9.46 0.33 2.73
C LYS A 46 10.91 -0.14 2.54
N GLN A 47 11.15 -1.44 2.50
CA GLN A 47 12.49 -2.02 2.29
C GLN A 47 12.76 -2.30 0.81
N GLU A 48 11.83 -1.98 -0.09
CA GLU A 48 11.91 -2.28 -1.52
C GLU A 48 12.13 -3.78 -1.81
N LEU A 49 11.62 -4.64 -0.93
CA LEU A 49 11.78 -6.08 -1.06
C LEU A 49 10.68 -6.70 -1.92
N PRO A 50 11.01 -7.67 -2.79
CA PRO A 50 10.00 -8.40 -3.55
C PRO A 50 9.11 -9.18 -2.58
N PHE A 51 7.80 -9.15 -2.82
CA PHE A 51 6.83 -9.77 -1.92
C PHE A 51 6.73 -11.29 -2.10
N ARG A 52 6.86 -11.74 -3.36
CA ARG A 52 6.67 -13.13 -3.78
C ARG A 52 7.98 -13.85 -4.04
N GLY A 53 7.93 -15.16 -3.87
CA GLY A 53 8.98 -16.07 -4.31
C GLY A 53 8.69 -16.61 -5.71
N HIS A 54 9.68 -17.29 -6.29
CA HIS A 54 9.49 -18.04 -7.54
C HIS A 54 8.51 -19.21 -7.34
N ASP A 55 8.58 -19.86 -6.18
CA ASP A 55 7.70 -20.95 -5.78
C ASP A 55 7.21 -20.73 -4.35
N GLU A 56 5.89 -20.58 -4.18
CA GLU A 56 5.22 -20.39 -2.88
C GLU A 56 4.61 -21.69 -2.33
N SER A 57 4.89 -22.84 -2.97
CA SER A 57 4.50 -24.18 -2.54
C SER A 57 5.00 -24.49 -1.12
N ARG A 58 4.39 -25.47 -0.45
CA ARG A 58 4.78 -25.80 0.94
C ARG A 58 6.16 -26.47 1.01
N GLU A 59 6.58 -27.05 -0.10
CA GLU A 59 7.80 -27.81 -0.28
C GLU A 59 8.98 -26.89 -0.68
N SER A 60 8.69 -25.65 -1.09
CA SER A 60 9.71 -24.65 -1.43
C SER A 60 10.54 -24.27 -0.21
N ALA A 61 11.86 -24.19 -0.40
CA ALA A 61 12.80 -23.72 0.62
C ALA A 61 12.68 -22.19 0.88
N ASN A 62 12.11 -21.44 -0.07
CA ASN A 62 11.87 -20.01 0.08
C ASN A 62 10.55 -19.67 -0.61
N ARG A 63 9.51 -19.46 0.20
CA ARG A 63 8.15 -19.18 -0.28
C ARG A 63 7.91 -17.70 -0.57
N GLY A 64 8.95 -16.89 -0.63
CA GLY A 64 8.86 -15.45 -0.80
C GLY A 64 8.77 -14.69 0.51
N ASN A 65 9.23 -13.44 0.48
CA ASN A 65 9.45 -12.65 1.68
C ASN A 65 8.18 -12.42 2.50
N TYR A 66 7.00 -12.30 1.87
CA TYR A 66 5.75 -12.12 2.61
C TYR A 66 5.38 -13.34 3.44
N LEU A 67 5.45 -14.54 2.86
CA LEU A 67 5.10 -15.77 3.57
C LEU A 67 6.15 -16.12 4.63
N GLU A 68 7.43 -15.91 4.33
CA GLU A 68 8.50 -16.12 5.30
C GLU A 68 8.43 -15.12 6.46
N LEU A 69 8.12 -13.85 6.19
CA LEU A 69 7.94 -12.84 7.23
C LEU A 69 6.75 -13.16 8.15
N LEU A 70 5.62 -13.57 7.58
CA LEU A 70 4.46 -14.00 8.38
C LEU A 70 4.78 -15.23 9.23
N THR A 71 5.50 -16.20 8.66
CA THR A 71 5.93 -17.41 9.36
C THR A 71 6.91 -17.07 10.49
N PHE A 72 7.82 -16.13 10.25
CA PHE A 72 8.74 -15.62 11.26
C PHE A 72 7.99 -14.91 12.40
N LEU A 73 7.07 -13.99 12.08
CA LEU A 73 6.28 -13.28 13.08
C LEU A 73 5.40 -14.22 13.91
N ALA A 74 4.84 -15.26 13.28
CA ALA A 74 4.05 -16.27 13.97
C ALA A 74 4.83 -17.03 15.05
N LYS A 75 6.17 -17.04 15.03
CA LYS A 75 6.97 -17.62 16.13
C LYS A 75 6.84 -16.84 17.43
N TYR A 76 6.53 -15.54 17.35
CA TYR A 76 6.43 -14.64 18.49
C TYR A 76 5.03 -14.08 18.72
N ASP A 77 4.10 -14.34 17.79
CA ASP A 77 2.71 -13.92 17.88
C ASP A 77 1.77 -15.14 17.90
N PRO A 78 1.33 -15.59 19.10
CA PRO A 78 0.48 -16.76 19.24
C PRO A 78 -0.86 -16.63 18.51
N ASP A 79 -1.40 -15.42 18.41
CA ASP A 79 -2.67 -15.18 17.72
C ASP A 79 -2.52 -15.33 16.22
N LEU A 80 -1.43 -14.79 15.66
CA LEU A 80 -1.10 -14.98 14.25
C LEU A 80 -0.81 -16.45 13.94
N HIS A 81 -0.04 -17.13 14.79
CA HIS A 81 0.23 -18.56 14.66
C HIS A 81 -1.06 -19.38 14.65
N TYR A 82 -1.95 -19.14 15.62
CA TYR A 82 -3.23 -19.81 15.68
C TYR A 82 -4.08 -19.51 14.44
N HIS A 83 -4.10 -18.27 13.98
CA HIS A 83 -4.85 -17.89 12.78
C HIS A 83 -4.36 -18.62 11.53
N LEU A 84 -3.05 -18.61 11.28
CA LEU A 84 -2.43 -19.22 10.09
C LEU A 84 -2.60 -20.74 10.07
N SER A 85 -2.67 -21.39 11.24
CA SER A 85 -2.81 -22.85 11.35
C SER A 85 -4.26 -23.33 11.32
N THR A 86 -5.23 -22.54 11.79
CA THR A 86 -6.61 -23.01 11.99
C THR A 86 -7.63 -22.40 11.05
N SER A 87 -7.37 -21.23 10.46
CA SER A 87 -8.36 -20.52 9.66
C SER A 87 -8.55 -21.17 8.30
N LYS A 88 -9.81 -21.35 7.87
CA LYS A 88 -10.16 -21.93 6.56
C LYS A 88 -10.74 -20.93 5.57
N VAL A 89 -11.35 -19.86 6.08
CA VAL A 89 -12.08 -18.88 5.24
C VAL A 89 -11.17 -17.75 4.79
N PHE A 90 -10.44 -17.17 5.74
CA PHE A 90 -9.50 -16.09 5.52
C PHE A 90 -8.22 -16.44 6.24
N ILE A 91 -7.12 -16.59 5.49
CA ILE A 91 -5.77 -16.85 6.02
C ILE A 91 -4.86 -15.64 5.77
N GLY A 92 -5.14 -14.86 4.71
CA GLY A 92 -4.33 -13.69 4.37
C GLY A 92 -3.07 -13.97 3.56
N THR A 93 -2.82 -15.25 3.21
CA THR A 93 -1.61 -15.72 2.54
C THR A 93 -1.81 -16.07 1.07
N SER A 94 -3.05 -16.03 0.56
CA SER A 94 -3.29 -16.32 -0.86
C SER A 94 -2.77 -15.18 -1.73
N SER A 95 -2.40 -15.51 -2.97
CA SER A 95 -1.89 -14.54 -3.91
C SER A 95 -2.85 -13.38 -4.14
N GLN A 96 -4.13 -13.69 -4.31
CA GLN A 96 -5.19 -12.70 -4.49
C GLN A 96 -5.29 -11.74 -3.30
N ILE A 97 -5.41 -12.26 -2.07
CA ILE A 97 -5.56 -11.41 -0.88
C ILE A 97 -4.30 -10.56 -0.67
N GLN A 98 -3.11 -11.11 -0.89
CA GLN A 98 -1.87 -10.35 -0.80
C GLN A 98 -1.85 -9.17 -1.78
N ASN A 99 -2.26 -9.39 -3.04
CA ASN A 99 -2.35 -8.32 -4.03
C ASN A 99 -3.40 -7.27 -3.67
N ASP A 100 -4.54 -7.69 -3.12
CA ASP A 100 -5.57 -6.77 -2.64
C ASP A 100 -5.04 -5.88 -1.51
N LEU A 101 -4.28 -6.45 -0.56
CA LEU A 101 -3.64 -5.70 0.51
C LEU A 101 -2.57 -4.72 -0.02
N ILE A 102 -1.74 -5.16 -0.96
CA ILE A 102 -0.73 -4.31 -1.60
C ILE A 102 -1.42 -3.12 -2.27
N SER A 103 -2.49 -3.37 -3.02
CA SER A 103 -3.23 -2.34 -3.76
C SER A 103 -3.89 -1.35 -2.80
N ALA A 104 -4.54 -1.82 -1.74
CA ALA A 104 -5.16 -0.97 -0.73
C ALA A 104 -4.13 -0.11 0.02
N VAL A 105 -2.98 -0.68 0.38
CA VAL A 105 -1.88 0.08 1.00
C VAL A 105 -1.34 1.12 0.02
N ALA A 106 -1.11 0.74 -1.24
CA ALA A 106 -0.62 1.63 -2.27
C ALA A 106 -1.58 2.81 -2.51
N GLU A 107 -2.89 2.56 -2.60
CA GLU A 107 -3.92 3.59 -2.78
C GLU A 107 -3.92 4.61 -1.63
N VAL A 108 -3.87 4.13 -0.38
CA VAL A 108 -3.80 5.03 0.79
C VAL A 108 -2.49 5.83 0.77
N MET A 109 -1.38 5.21 0.38
CA MET A 109 -0.09 5.90 0.24
C MET A 109 -0.04 6.85 -0.96
N ASP A 110 -0.86 6.64 -1.99
CA ASP A 110 -0.95 7.49 -3.18
C ASP A 110 -1.68 8.81 -2.91
N SER A 111 -2.41 8.90 -1.79
CA SER A 111 -3.12 10.13 -1.40
C SER A 111 -2.21 11.29 -0.95
N GLY A 112 -0.89 11.08 -0.89
CA GLY A 112 0.10 12.07 -0.45
C GLY A 112 0.86 12.76 -1.58
N VAL A 113 1.58 13.83 -1.24
CA VAL A 113 2.54 14.48 -2.15
C VAL A 113 3.66 13.48 -2.47
N LYS A 114 3.92 13.26 -3.77
CA LYS A 114 4.97 12.37 -4.25
C LYS A 114 6.12 13.17 -4.87
N GLU A 115 7.33 12.83 -4.47
CA GLU A 115 8.53 13.19 -5.21
C GLU A 115 8.83 12.07 -6.21
N ARG A 116 9.14 12.44 -7.45
CA ARG A 116 9.48 11.48 -8.50
C ARG A 116 10.59 12.04 -9.37
N PHE A 117 11.65 11.26 -9.53
CA PHE A 117 12.61 11.49 -10.60
C PHE A 117 11.95 11.17 -11.94
N VAL A 118 11.99 12.13 -12.86
CA VAL A 118 11.29 12.03 -14.15
C VAL A 118 12.21 11.47 -15.23
N LYS A 119 13.30 12.19 -15.54
CA LYS A 119 14.23 11.84 -16.62
C LYS A 119 15.55 12.59 -16.49
N PHE A 120 16.56 12.08 -17.18
CA PHE A 120 17.72 12.88 -17.58
C PHE A 120 17.47 13.46 -18.96
N GLU A 121 17.83 14.72 -19.15
CA GLU A 121 17.77 15.42 -20.43
C GLU A 121 19.18 15.92 -20.77
N ASP A 122 19.62 15.72 -22.01
CA ASP A 122 20.93 16.21 -22.45
C ASP A 122 20.87 17.70 -22.78
N VAL A 123 21.56 18.52 -21.97
CA VAL A 123 21.64 19.97 -22.12
C VAL A 123 22.97 20.45 -22.73
N THR A 124 23.78 19.54 -23.27
CA THR A 124 25.15 19.87 -23.73
C THR A 124 25.20 20.96 -24.79
N GLY A 125 24.21 21.03 -25.69
CA GLY A 125 24.10 22.05 -26.74
C GLY A 125 23.30 23.30 -26.38
N LYS A 126 22.64 23.33 -25.21
CA LYS A 126 21.54 24.25 -24.86
C LYS A 126 21.62 24.65 -23.38
N LYS A 127 22.65 25.43 -23.05
CA LYS A 127 23.01 25.76 -21.65
C LYS A 127 22.52 27.12 -21.18
N ARG A 128 21.76 27.87 -22.00
CA ARG A 128 21.19 29.14 -21.56
C ARG A 128 19.96 28.88 -20.70
N ALA A 129 19.66 29.81 -19.79
CA ALA A 129 18.46 29.73 -18.95
C ALA A 129 17.17 29.58 -19.77
N GLU A 130 17.09 30.23 -20.94
CA GLU A 130 15.95 30.11 -21.88
C GLU A 130 15.77 28.69 -22.41
N ASP A 131 16.87 28.02 -22.74
CA ASP A 131 16.81 26.68 -23.30
C ASP A 131 16.38 25.66 -22.24
N VAL A 132 16.88 25.80 -21.01
CA VAL A 132 16.51 24.95 -19.88
C VAL A 132 15.06 25.18 -19.47
N ALA A 133 14.61 26.44 -19.46
CA ALA A 133 13.20 26.81 -19.24
C ALA A 133 12.29 26.15 -20.27
N ALA A 134 12.65 26.23 -21.57
CA ALA A 134 11.86 25.64 -22.64
C ALA A 134 11.80 24.11 -22.53
N LEU A 135 12.87 23.45 -22.10
CA LEU A 135 12.87 22.00 -21.85
C LEU A 135 11.94 21.60 -20.69
N ALA A 136 11.97 22.35 -19.59
CA ALA A 136 11.09 22.12 -18.45
C ALA A 136 9.62 22.33 -18.83
N LEU A 137 9.30 23.44 -19.51
CA LEU A 137 7.95 23.74 -20.01
C LEU A 137 7.45 22.69 -21.01
N GLY A 138 8.29 22.33 -21.99
CA GLY A 138 7.96 21.29 -22.97
C GLY A 138 7.67 19.93 -22.33
N PHE A 139 8.37 19.60 -21.24
CA PHE A 139 8.05 18.41 -20.46
C PHE A 139 6.63 18.47 -19.87
N PHE A 140 6.23 19.59 -19.26
CA PHE A 140 4.88 19.72 -18.70
C PHE A 140 3.79 19.76 -19.77
N GLU A 141 4.06 20.33 -20.95
CA GLU A 141 3.16 20.30 -22.10
C GLU A 141 2.96 18.87 -22.62
N GLU A 142 4.05 18.12 -22.83
CA GLU A 142 4.02 16.72 -23.27
C GLU A 142 3.19 15.84 -22.32
N HIS A 143 3.24 16.13 -21.02
CA HIS A 143 2.53 15.38 -19.99
C HIS A 143 1.15 15.95 -19.65
N GLY A 144 0.69 17.01 -20.33
CA GLY A 144 -0.63 17.59 -20.13
C GLY A 144 -0.87 18.09 -18.70
N CYS A 145 0.14 18.72 -18.11
CA CYS A 145 0.12 19.18 -16.72
C CYS A 145 0.54 20.64 -16.53
N MET A 146 0.63 21.41 -17.62
CA MET A 146 0.87 22.86 -17.57
C MET A 146 -0.12 23.62 -16.68
N ASP A 147 -1.40 23.25 -16.74
CA ASP A 147 -2.49 23.83 -15.96
C ASP A 147 -2.49 23.40 -14.48
N LYS A 148 -1.65 22.42 -14.12
CA LYS A 148 -1.55 21.84 -12.77
C LYS A 148 -0.27 22.24 -12.03
N LEU A 149 0.58 23.04 -12.67
CA LEU A 149 1.83 23.49 -12.10
C LEU A 149 1.58 24.52 -11.00
N VAL A 150 2.03 24.22 -9.77
CA VAL A 150 1.87 25.11 -8.61
C VAL A 150 3.12 25.94 -8.33
N ALA A 151 4.32 25.32 -8.45
CA ALA A 151 5.59 25.98 -8.20
C ALA A 151 6.74 25.23 -8.89
N GLN A 152 7.84 25.94 -9.14
CA GLN A 152 9.11 25.38 -9.60
C GLN A 152 10.27 25.94 -8.78
N CYS A 153 11.25 25.08 -8.47
CA CYS A 153 12.44 25.43 -7.70
C CYS A 153 13.68 24.84 -8.39
N TYR A 154 14.76 25.62 -8.46
CA TYR A 154 16.02 25.22 -9.07
C TYR A 154 17.17 25.42 -8.09
N ASP A 155 18.07 24.45 -7.98
CA ASP A 155 19.29 24.54 -7.17
C ASP A 155 20.43 25.20 -7.98
N GLY A 156 21.24 26.04 -7.34
CA GLY A 156 22.50 26.57 -7.86
C GLY A 156 22.50 28.02 -8.37
N ALA A 157 23.61 28.71 -8.12
CA ALA A 157 23.87 30.09 -8.56
C ALA A 157 23.90 30.29 -10.09
N ALA A 158 24.11 29.22 -10.86
CA ALA A 158 24.14 29.27 -12.33
C ALA A 158 22.77 29.54 -12.98
N VAL A 159 21.67 29.24 -12.27
CA VAL A 159 20.30 29.54 -12.70
C VAL A 159 19.87 30.97 -12.33
N MET A 160 20.66 31.65 -11.49
CA MET A 160 20.31 32.89 -10.77
C MET A 160 21.16 34.12 -11.15
N ALA A 161 22.01 34.05 -12.18
CA ALA A 161 22.82 35.20 -12.57
C ALA A 161 22.01 36.24 -13.38
N SER A 162 21.61 37.30 -12.66
CA SER A 162 20.98 38.58 -13.06
C SER A 162 19.45 38.64 -12.96
N GLY A 163 18.98 39.66 -12.24
CA GLY A 163 17.57 39.91 -11.86
C GLY A 163 16.57 40.17 -13.00
N LEU A 164 16.92 39.81 -14.24
CA LEU A 164 16.08 39.86 -15.43
C LEU A 164 16.12 38.55 -16.26
N ASN A 165 16.96 37.55 -15.92
CA ASN A 165 17.29 36.43 -16.83
C ASN A 165 17.36 35.02 -16.22
N GLY A 166 16.95 34.81 -14.96
CA GLY A 166 16.93 33.47 -14.36
C GLY A 166 15.83 32.57 -14.94
N VAL A 167 16.01 31.23 -14.88
CA VAL A 167 15.00 30.26 -15.36
C VAL A 167 13.65 30.49 -14.67
N GLN A 168 13.67 30.77 -13.37
CA GLN A 168 12.47 31.07 -12.57
C GLN A 168 11.73 32.36 -13.02
N ALA A 169 12.39 33.30 -13.70
CA ALA A 169 11.75 34.50 -14.23
C ALA A 169 11.12 34.29 -15.63
N LYS A 170 11.39 33.15 -16.27
CA LYS A 170 10.99 32.84 -17.66
C LYS A 170 9.96 31.72 -17.76
N VAL A 171 9.56 31.16 -16.62
CA VAL A 171 8.68 29.98 -16.50
C VAL A 171 7.51 30.32 -15.58
#